data_AF-A0A2E0V4V4-F1
#
_entry.id   AF-A0A2E0V4V4-F1
#
_cell.length_a   1.000
_cell.length_b   1.000
_cell.length_c   1.000
_cell.angle_alpha   90.00
_cell.angle_beta   90.00
_cell.angle_gamma   90.00
#
_symmetry.space_group_name_H-M   'P 1'
#
loop_
_entity.id
_entity.type
_entity.pdbx_description
1 polymer ?
#
loop_
_entity_poly.entity_id
_entity_poly.type
_entity_poly.pdbx_seq_one_letter_code
_entity_poly.pdbx_strand_id
1 'polypeptide(L)'
;NVYEVALEGTGGQFKLLGIERDGSDALINFSTSSSPGSYIYRILHSNDMQNWEPVGSIFSSGRETLQFRHRNSTGAPRAFWYVEEVRF
;
A
#
# COMPACT_ATOMS: atom_id res chain seq x y z
N ASN A 1 17.23 8.00 8.19
CA ASN A 1 16.67 8.03 6.82
C ASN A 1 15.16 8.10 6.92
N VAL A 2 14.61 9.30 6.74
CA VAL A 2 13.17 9.53 6.61
C VAL A 2 12.86 9.24 5.14
N TYR A 3 12.04 8.23 4.88
CA TYR A 3 11.60 7.89 3.53
C TYR A 3 10.39 8.79 3.24
N GLU A 4 10.52 9.65 2.24
CA GLU A 4 9.44 10.52 1.79
C GLU A 4 8.44 9.66 1.01
N VAL A 5 7.30 9.39 1.62
CA VAL A 5 6.22 8.60 1.00
C VAL A 5 5.31 9.58 0.26
N ALA A 6 5.49 9.70 -1.05
CA ALA A 6 4.55 10.41 -1.91
C ALA A 6 3.31 9.51 -2.13
N LEU A 7 2.20 9.86 -1.50
CA LEU A 7 0.93 9.15 -1.62
C LEU A 7 -0.03 9.98 -2.48
N GLU A 8 0.12 9.93 -3.79
CA GLU A 8 -0.97 10.33 -4.68
C GLU A 8 -1.95 9.16 -4.78
N GLY A 9 -2.81 9.02 -3.76
CA GLY A 9 -3.96 8.12 -3.80
C GLY A 9 -5.05 8.71 -4.70
N THR A 10 -4.92 8.55 -6.02
CA THR A 10 -5.98 8.88 -6.98
C THR A 10 -7.13 7.88 -6.84
N GLY A 11 -8.08 8.18 -5.95
CA GLY A 11 -9.46 7.69 -6.02
C GLY A 11 -9.73 6.29 -5.42
N GLY A 12 -9.87 6.22 -4.10
CA GLY A 12 -10.47 5.07 -3.39
C GLY A 12 -10.72 5.44 -1.93
N GLN A 13 -11.79 4.94 -1.31
CA GLN A 13 -12.26 5.38 0.03
C GLN A 13 -11.39 4.89 1.21
N PHE A 14 -10.16 4.48 0.96
CA PHE A 14 -9.25 3.96 1.98
C PHE A 14 -8.34 5.08 2.54
N LYS A 15 -7.81 4.87 3.74
CA LYS A 15 -6.91 5.80 4.41
C LYS A 15 -5.63 5.07 4.80
N LEU A 16 -4.48 5.55 4.33
CA LEU A 16 -3.20 5.06 4.84
C LEU A 16 -3.04 5.48 6.30
N LEU A 17 -2.69 4.52 7.16
CA LEU A 17 -2.40 4.74 8.57
C LEU A 17 -0.90 4.90 8.81
N GLY A 18 -0.06 4.18 8.06
CA GLY A 18 1.39 4.35 8.11
C GLY A 18 2.15 3.27 7.35
N ILE A 19 3.44 3.50 7.17
CA ILE A 19 4.40 2.49 6.69
C ILE A 19 5.46 2.30 7.76
N GLU A 20 5.57 1.08 8.25
CA GLU A 20 6.54 0.67 9.28
C GLU A 20 7.60 -0.26 8.67
N ARG A 21 8.71 -0.43 9.40
CA ARG A 21 9.78 -1.35 9.02
C ARG A 21 9.85 -2.51 10.00
N ASP A 22 9.97 -3.71 9.46
CA ASP A 22 10.21 -4.94 10.20
C ASP A 22 11.39 -5.67 9.54
N GLY A 23 12.60 -5.39 10.03
CA GLY A 23 13.84 -5.86 9.39
C GLY A 23 14.00 -5.33 7.96
N SER A 24 14.07 -6.24 6.99
CA SER A 24 14.15 -5.92 5.56
C SER A 24 12.79 -5.66 4.91
N ASP A 25 11.69 -5.80 5.66
CA ASP A 25 10.33 -5.69 5.15
C ASP A 25 9.73 -4.30 5.38
N ALA A 26 8.74 -3.96 4.56
CA ALA A 26 7.87 -2.81 4.78
C ALA A 26 6.46 -3.29 5.13
N LEU A 27 5.90 -2.76 6.21
CA LEU A 27 4.53 -3.01 6.65
C LEU A 27 3.68 -1.80 6.31
N ILE A 28 2.72 -1.98 5.41
CA ILE A 28 1.84 -0.93 4.92
C ILE A 28 0.48 -1.11 5.60
N ASN A 29 0.16 -0.20 6.52
CA ASN A 29 -1.09 -0.23 7.28
C ASN A 29 -2.09 0.75 6.68
N PHE A 30 -3.30 0.29 6.38
CA PHE A 30 -4.37 1.13 5.83
C PHE A 30 -5.75 0.68 6.32
N SER A 31 -6.66 1.64 6.52
CA SER A 31 -8.08 1.34 6.72
C SER A 31 -8.80 1.35 5.38
N THR A 32 -9.60 0.33 5.11
CA THR A 32 -10.33 0.15 3.86
C THR A 32 -11.55 1.05 3.77
N SER A 33 -12.25 0.99 2.64
CA SER A 33 -13.50 1.71 2.41
C SER A 33 -14.46 1.61 3.59
N SER A 34 -15.03 2.74 4.02
CA SER A 34 -16.05 2.78 5.08
C SER A 34 -17.38 2.14 4.68
N SER A 35 -17.54 1.78 3.41
CA SER A 35 -18.71 1.10 2.87
C SER A 35 -18.47 -0.42 2.80
N PRO A 36 -19.43 -1.26 3.25
CA PRO A 36 -19.31 -2.70 3.07
C PRO A 36 -19.34 -3.05 1.58
N GLY A 37 -18.61 -4.09 1.18
CA GLY A 37 -18.53 -4.53 -0.22
C GLY A 37 -17.30 -5.39 -0.46
N SER A 38 -17.11 -5.89 -1.68
CA SER A 38 -15.92 -6.68 -2.02
C SER A 38 -14.91 -5.80 -2.75
N TYR A 39 -13.75 -5.62 -2.14
CA TYR A 39 -12.66 -4.79 -2.66
C TYR A 39 -11.39 -5.61 -2.82
N ILE A 40 -10.62 -5.31 -3.85
CA ILE A 40 -9.21 -5.73 -3.97
C ILE A 40 -8.35 -4.48 -3.95
N TYR A 41 -7.45 -4.42 -2.98
CA TYR A 41 -6.39 -3.42 -2.91
C TYR A 41 -5.14 -3.99 -3.56
N ARG A 42 -4.69 -3.45 -4.69
CA ARG A 42 -3.41 -3.82 -5.32
C ARG A 42 -2.32 -2.87 -4.84
N ILE A 43 -1.18 -3.42 -4.43
CA ILE A 43 -0.05 -2.65 -3.92
C ILE A 43 1.03 -2.66 -4.99
N LEU A 44 1.44 -1.47 -5.41
CA LEU A 44 2.51 -1.21 -6.34
C LEU A 44 3.69 -0.58 -5.61
N HIS A 45 4.89 -0.84 -6.10
CA HIS A 45 6.14 -0.34 -5.58
C HIS A 45 6.94 0.34 -6.69
N SER A 46 7.66 1.40 -6.34
CA SER A 46 8.58 2.08 -7.25
C SER A 46 9.81 2.56 -6.49
N ASN A 47 10.95 2.64 -7.19
CA ASN A 47 12.17 3.26 -6.67
C ASN A 47 12.41 4.66 -7.26
N ASP A 48 11.66 5.05 -8.30
CA ASP A 48 11.88 6.25 -9.11
C ASP A 48 10.60 7.07 -9.40
N MET A 49 9.45 6.63 -8.87
CA MET A 49 8.10 7.18 -9.11
C MET A 49 7.62 7.13 -10.57
N GLN A 50 8.38 6.50 -11.47
CA GLN A 50 8.06 6.38 -12.89
C GLN A 50 7.66 4.95 -13.24
N ASN A 51 8.46 3.98 -12.80
CA ASN A 51 8.23 2.58 -13.02
C ASN A 51 7.57 1.98 -11.78
N TRP A 52 6.36 1.47 -11.94
CA TRP A 52 5.55 0.89 -10.86
C TRP A 52 5.38 -0.60 -11.09
N GLU A 53 5.82 -1.40 -10.12
CA GLU A 53 5.74 -2.86 -10.16
C GLU A 53 4.72 -3.37 -9.12
N PRO A 54 3.81 -4.28 -9.50
CA PRO A 54 2.89 -4.88 -8.54
C PRO A 54 3.64 -5.81 -7.60
N VAL A 55 3.48 -5.60 -6.28
CA VAL A 55 4.12 -6.41 -5.24
C VAL A 55 3.15 -7.29 -4.47
N GLY A 56 1.85 -7.07 -4.64
CA GLY A 56 0.80 -7.95 -4.12
C GLY A 56 -0.57 -7.31 -4.08
N SER A 57 -1.52 -8.00 -3.47
CA SER A 57 -2.88 -7.50 -3.27
C SER A 57 -3.51 -8.06 -2.01
N ILE A 58 -4.50 -7.34 -1.45
CA ILE A 58 -5.33 -7.82 -0.34
C ILE A 58 -6.82 -7.71 -0.70
N PHE A 59 -7.58 -8.76 -0.40
CA PHE A 59 -9.03 -8.74 -0.49
C PHE A 59 -9.64 -8.21 0.82
N SER A 60 -10.71 -7.41 0.69
CA SER A 60 -11.39 -6.78 1.82
C SER A 60 -12.90 -6.81 1.66
N SER A 61 -13.61 -6.92 2.80
CA SER A 61 -15.05 -6.73 2.89
C SER A 61 -15.47 -5.27 3.18
N GLY A 62 -14.50 -4.35 3.25
CA GLY A 62 -14.67 -2.98 3.73
C GLY A 62 -14.73 -2.89 5.26
N ARG A 63 -14.64 -1.67 5.78
CA ARG A 63 -14.75 -1.31 7.21
C ARG A 63 -13.73 -2.00 8.11
N GLU A 64 -12.54 -2.25 7.60
CA GLU A 64 -11.48 -2.95 8.34
C GLU A 64 -10.14 -2.22 8.23
N THR A 65 -9.24 -2.53 9.15
CA THR A 65 -7.84 -2.13 9.05
C THR A 65 -7.05 -3.32 8.57
N LEU A 66 -6.24 -3.12 7.52
CA LEU A 66 -5.41 -4.13 6.90
C LEU A 66 -3.93 -3.75 7.01
N GLN A 67 -3.09 -4.79 7.02
CA GLN A 67 -1.65 -4.67 6.90
C GLN A 67 -1.17 -5.50 5.71
N PHE A 68 -0.43 -4.86 4.80
CA PHE A 68 0.32 -5.55 3.75
C PHE A 68 1.80 -5.60 4.09
N ARG A 69 2.44 -6.76 3.92
CA ARG A 69 3.89 -6.93 4.14
C ARG A 69 4.60 -7.10 2.81
N HIS A 70 5.33 -6.06 2.39
CA HIS A 70 6.25 -6.15 1.26
C HIS A 70 7.61 -6.66 1.75
N ARG A 71 7.90 -7.94 1.48
CA ARG A 71 9.13 -8.60 1.94
C ARG A 71 10.36 -8.12 1.18
N ASN A 72 11.49 -7.98 1.87
CA ASN A 72 12.77 -7.60 1.27
C ASN A 72 12.72 -6.28 0.47
N SER A 73 11.86 -5.34 0.88
CA SER A 73 11.55 -4.09 0.16
C SER A 73 12.59 -2.98 0.33
N THR A 74 13.56 -3.18 1.22
CA THR A 74 14.50 -2.13 1.66
C THR A 74 15.84 -2.13 0.92
N GLY A 75 15.96 -2.91 -0.16
CA GLY A 75 17.19 -2.99 -0.96
C GLY A 75 17.57 -1.69 -1.69
N ALA A 76 16.65 -0.74 -1.81
CA ALA A 76 16.85 0.52 -2.53
C ALA A 76 16.89 1.75 -1.58
N PRO A 77 17.72 2.77 -1.89
CA PRO A 77 17.82 4.00 -1.08
C PRO A 77 16.55 4.87 -1.12
N ARG A 78 15.67 4.65 -2.10
CA ARG A 78 14.35 5.28 -2.24
C ARG A 78 13.33 4.20 -2.55
N ALA A 79 12.17 4.27 -1.91
CA ALA A 79 11.08 3.34 -2.10
C ALA A 79 9.75 4.09 -1.95
N PHE A 80 8.84 3.86 -2.88
CA PHE A 80 7.53 4.48 -2.97
C PHE A 80 6.48 3.37 -3.10
N TRP A 81 5.30 3.61 -2.54
CA TRP A 81 4.18 2.69 -2.62
C TRP A 81 2.93 3.40 -3.09
N TYR A 82 2.19 2.70 -3.95
CA TYR A 82 0.91 3.14 -4.46
C TYR A 82 -0.10 2.00 -4.25
N VAL A 83 -1.35 2.35 -3.94
CA VAL A 83 -2.40 1.36 -3.69
C VAL A 83 -3.59 1.67 -4.58
N GLU A 84 -3.93 0.73 -5.45
CA GLU A 84 -5.12 0.80 -6.30
C GLU A 84 -6.27 0.06 -5.63
N GLU A 85 -7.46 0.66 -5.62
CA GLU A 85 -8.70 0.03 -5.15
C GLU A 85 -9.54 -0.42 -6.35
N VAL A 86 -9.96 -1.68 -6.35
CA VAL A 86 -10.94 -2.23 -7.30
C VAL A 86 -12.13 -2.76 -6.54
N ARG A 87 -13.34 -2.31 -6.89
CA ARG A 87 -14.60 -2.76 -6.29
C ARG A 87 -15.34 -3.70 -7.25
N PHE A 88 -15.95 -4.74 -6.69
CA PHE A 88 -16.85 -5.67 -7.37
C PHE A 88 -18.32 -5.46 -6.97
#